data_AF-A0A7W0TIQ4-F1
#
_entry.id   AF-A0A7W0TIQ4-F1
#
_cell.length_a   1.000
_cell.length_b   1.000
_cell.length_c   1.000
_cell.angle_alpha   90.00
_cell.angle_beta   90.00
_cell.angle_gamma   90.00
#
_symmetry.space_group_name_H-M   'P 1'
#
loop_
_entity.id
_entity.type
_entity.pdbx_description
1 polymer ?
#
loop_
_entity_poly.entity_id
_entity_poly.type
_entity_poly.pdbx_seq_one_letter_code
_entity_poly.pdbx_strand_id
1 'polypeptide(L)'
;MGVLDDKVAIVTGSARGIGRATAELLSEHGARVVINDLDGDAAGETAAEIAGETVVHAGDLTKAGAPEALVQTAIDAWGRLDIVVNNAGYTIDGAIHK
;
A
#
# COMPACT_ATOMS: atom_id res chain seq x y z
N MET A 1 7.41 -0.94 21.41
CA MET A 1 8.43 -0.77 20.38
C MET A 1 8.22 -1.89 19.39
N GLY A 2 7.64 -1.57 18.23
CA GLY A 2 7.43 -2.52 17.15
C GLY A 2 8.74 -2.78 16.42
N VAL A 3 8.85 -3.92 15.74
CA VAL A 3 10.09 -4.29 15.01
C VAL A 3 10.30 -3.44 13.75
N LEU A 4 9.31 -2.63 13.36
CA LEU A 4 9.31 -1.74 12.20
C LEU A 4 9.10 -0.27 12.57
N ASP A 5 9.34 0.11 13.83
CA ASP A 5 9.26 1.51 14.25
C ASP A 5 10.08 2.42 13.30
N ASP A 6 9.48 3.54 12.90
CA ASP A 6 10.01 4.55 11.97
C ASP A 6 10.31 4.06 10.54
N LYS A 7 9.85 2.86 10.16
CA LYS A 7 9.93 2.37 8.77
C LYS A 7 8.78 2.89 7.93
N VAL A 8 9.09 3.19 6.66
CA VAL A 8 8.08 3.56 5.67
C VAL A 8 7.91 2.43 4.68
N ALA A 9 6.68 1.96 4.51
CA ALA A 9 6.33 0.88 3.62
C ALA A 9 5.34 1.32 2.53
N ILE A 10 5.48 0.75 1.35
CA ILE A 10 4.44 0.75 0.32
C ILE A 10 3.88 -0.66 0.22
N VAL A 11 2.55 -0.80 0.20
CA VAL A 11 1.88 -2.05 -0.14
C VAL A 11 0.96 -1.81 -1.33
N THR A 12 1.26 -2.41 -2.49
CA THR A 12 0.41 -2.28 -3.68
C THR A 12 -0.77 -3.24 -3.64
N GLY A 13 -1.93 -2.83 -4.16
CA GLY A 13 -3.16 -3.64 -4.12
C GLY A 13 -3.63 -3.90 -2.69
N SER A 14 -3.56 -2.89 -1.83
CA SER A 14 -3.78 -2.99 -0.39
C SER A 14 -5.16 -2.56 0.09
N ALA A 15 -6.13 -2.31 -0.80
CA ALA A 15 -7.49 -2.01 -0.36
C ALA A 15 -8.26 -3.23 0.19
N ARG A 16 -7.76 -4.46 -0.03
CA ARG A 16 -8.43 -5.69 0.43
C ARG A 16 -7.49 -6.89 0.54
N GLY A 17 -8.01 -7.98 1.10
CA GLY A 17 -7.38 -9.30 1.08
C GLY A 17 -5.97 -9.30 1.70
N ILE A 18 -5.04 -10.00 1.03
CA ILE A 18 -3.66 -10.15 1.50
C ILE A 18 -2.94 -8.80 1.60
N GLY A 19 -3.17 -7.90 0.64
CA GLY A 19 -2.56 -6.57 0.65
C GLY A 19 -2.99 -5.75 1.86
N ARG A 20 -4.30 -5.71 2.15
CA ARG A 20 -4.83 -5.04 3.35
C ARG A 20 -4.28 -5.66 4.63
N ALA A 21 -4.35 -6.98 4.78
CA ALA A 21 -3.83 -7.67 5.96
C ALA A 21 -2.32 -7.44 6.17
N THR A 22 -1.56 -7.31 5.07
CA THR A 22 -0.14 -6.97 5.14
C THR A 22 0.07 -5.53 5.61
N ALA A 23 -0.72 -4.58 5.10
CA ALA A 23 -0.64 -3.19 5.52
C ALA A 23 -1.00 -3.01 7.00
N GLU A 24 -2.06 -3.68 7.48
CA GLU A 24 -2.44 -3.75 8.89
C GLU A 24 -1.29 -4.29 9.74
N LEU A 25 -0.73 -5.45 9.40
CA LEU A 25 0.35 -6.08 10.16
C LEU A 25 1.63 -5.23 10.21
N LEU A 26 1.99 -4.57 9.10
CA LEU A 26 3.13 -3.66 9.08
C LEU A 26 2.91 -2.47 10.03
N SER A 27 1.70 -1.92 10.03
CA SER A 27 1.35 -0.79 10.89
C SER A 27 1.28 -1.18 12.37
N GLU A 28 0.74 -2.35 12.70
CA GLU A 28 0.77 -2.93 14.06
C GLU A 28 2.21 -3.09 14.61
N HIS A 29 3.18 -3.29 13.71
CA HIS A 29 4.60 -3.37 14.05
C HIS A 29 5.35 -2.03 13.94
N GLY A 30 4.64 -0.92 13.77
CA GLY A 30 5.18 0.44 13.88
C GLY A 30 5.54 1.11 12.55
N ALA A 31 5.27 0.47 11.40
CA ALA A 31 5.52 1.08 10.11
C ALA A 31 4.47 2.13 9.75
N ARG A 32 4.89 3.17 9.04
CA ARG A 32 4.02 4.09 8.30
C ARG A 32 3.78 3.51 6.91
N VAL A 33 2.53 3.47 6.44
CA VAL A 33 2.18 2.67 5.26
C VAL A 33 1.49 3.50 4.19
N VAL A 34 2.02 3.49 2.97
CA VAL A 34 1.28 3.92 1.77
C VAL A 34 0.33 2.81 1.36
N ILE A 35 -0.96 3.12 1.41
CA ILE A 35 -2.04 2.27 0.88
C ILE A 35 -2.22 2.62 -0.59
N ASN A 36 -2.00 1.64 -1.47
CA ASN A 36 -2.15 1.79 -2.90
C ASN A 36 -3.15 0.77 -3.44
N ASP A 37 -4.11 1.26 -4.23
CA ASP A 37 -5.03 0.43 -5.00
C ASP A 37 -5.52 1.19 -6.25
N LEU A 38 -6.13 0.46 -7.18
CA LEU A 38 -6.84 1.05 -8.32
C LEU A 38 -8.11 1.78 -7.87
N ASP A 39 -8.78 1.24 -6.86
CA ASP A 39 -9.99 1.80 -6.27
C ASP A 39 -9.63 2.77 -5.13
N GLY A 40 -9.75 4.06 -5.41
CA GLY A 40 -9.37 5.10 -4.46
C GLY A 40 -10.28 5.18 -3.24
N ASP A 41 -11.56 4.86 -3.39
CA ASP A 41 -12.52 4.89 -2.27
C ASP A 41 -12.21 3.74 -1.32
N ALA A 42 -12.02 2.53 -1.85
CA ALA A 42 -11.65 1.36 -1.03
C ALA A 42 -10.28 1.50 -0.36
N ALA A 43 -9.31 2.14 -1.04
CA ALA A 43 -8.02 2.47 -0.45
C ALA A 43 -8.16 3.49 0.70
N GLY A 44 -9.02 4.50 0.53
CA GLY A 44 -9.36 5.48 1.56
C GLY A 44 -10.02 4.86 2.79
N GLU A 45 -10.99 3.98 2.59
CA GLU A 45 -11.63 3.22 3.67
C GLU A 45 -10.61 2.38 4.45
N THR A 46 -9.74 1.64 3.73
CA THR A 46 -8.70 0.84 4.36
C THR A 46 -7.71 1.70 5.17
N ALA A 47 -7.27 2.83 4.62
CA ALA A 47 -6.38 3.75 5.31
C ALA A 47 -7.00 4.32 6.60
N ALA A 48 -8.31 4.56 6.62
CA ALA A 48 -9.04 5.04 7.79
C ALA A 48 -9.25 3.97 8.87
N GLU A 49 -9.30 2.70 8.49
CA GLU A 49 -9.47 1.57 9.42
C GLU A 49 -8.15 1.07 10.03
N ILE A 50 -7.01 1.26 9.35
CA ILE A 50 -5.69 0.88 9.85
C ILE A 50 -5.28 1.83 10.98
N ALA A 51 -4.98 1.24 12.15
CA ALA A 51 -4.40 1.99 13.26
C ALA A 51 -2.94 2.34 12.94
N GLY A 52 -2.59 3.62 12.94
CA GLY A 52 -1.24 4.10 12.68
C GLY A 52 -1.21 5.26 11.67
N GLU A 53 -0.03 5.55 11.13
CA GLU A 53 0.13 6.56 10.08
C GLU A 53 0.03 5.92 8.70
N THR A 54 -0.95 6.35 7.92
CA THR A 54 -1.16 5.91 6.55
C THR A 54 -1.34 7.09 5.60
N VAL A 55 -1.00 6.90 4.33
CA VAL A 55 -1.36 7.81 3.23
C VAL A 55 -1.84 7.01 2.04
N VAL A 56 -2.75 7.57 1.25
CA VAL A 56 -3.33 6.88 0.09
C VAL A 56 -2.67 7.34 -1.19
N HIS A 57 -2.31 6.39 -2.05
CA HIS A 57 -1.97 6.63 -3.45
C HIS A 57 -2.84 5.76 -4.35
N ALA A 58 -3.95 6.32 -4.84
CA ALA A 58 -4.84 5.61 -5.76
C ALA A 58 -4.33 5.75 -7.20
N GLY A 59 -4.29 4.65 -7.96
CA GLY A 59 -3.90 4.71 -9.36
C GLY A 59 -3.55 3.38 -10.01
N ASP A 60 -3.56 3.40 -11.35
CA ASP A 60 -3.19 2.26 -12.18
C ASP A 60 -1.67 2.20 -12.37
N LEU A 61 -1.04 1.24 -11.68
CA LEU A 61 0.41 1.02 -11.75
C LEU A 61 0.90 0.50 -13.11
N THR A 62 0.02 0.12 -14.04
CA THR A 62 0.42 -0.21 -15.42
C THR A 62 0.69 1.04 -16.27
N LYS A 63 0.31 2.22 -15.79
CA LYS A 63 0.54 3.49 -16.50
C LYS A 63 1.98 3.97 -16.34
N ALA A 64 2.49 4.61 -17.38
CA ALA A 64 3.83 5.20 -17.37
C ALA A 64 3.93 6.25 -16.25
N GLY A 65 5.01 6.20 -15.46
CA GLY A 65 5.24 7.14 -14.36
C GLY A 65 4.49 6.83 -13.06
N ALA A 66 3.56 5.86 -13.06
CA ALA A 66 2.79 5.53 -11.87
C ALA A 66 3.63 4.95 -10.72
N PRO A 67 4.59 4.02 -10.96
CA PRO A 67 5.48 3.55 -9.91
C PRO A 67 6.33 4.68 -9.29
N GLU A 68 6.83 5.60 -10.11
CA GLU A 68 7.60 6.76 -9.65
C GLU A 68 6.75 7.68 -8.78
N ALA A 69 5.50 7.97 -9.19
CA ALA A 69 4.57 8.77 -8.41
C ALA A 69 4.18 8.10 -7.08
N LEU A 70 4.06 6.77 -7.07
CA LEU A 70 3.79 5.98 -5.87
C LEU A 70 4.97 6.08 -4.88
N VAL A 71 6.20 5.90 -5.36
CA VAL A 71 7.40 6.10 -4.53
C VAL A 71 7.47 7.53 -4.02
N GLN A 72 7.20 8.52 -4.88
CA GLN A 72 7.22 9.93 -4.50
C GLN A 72 6.20 10.24 -3.39
N THR A 73 5.06 9.55 -3.35
CA THR A 73 4.08 9.73 -2.27
C THR A 73 4.66 9.37 -0.90
N ALA A 74 5.45 8.28 -0.80
CA ALA A 74 6.15 7.94 0.44
C ALA A 74 7.22 8.98 0.82
N ILE A 75 7.96 9.48 -0.17
CA ILE A 75 8.99 10.52 0.02
C ILE A 75 8.36 11.84 0.45
N ASP A 76 7.26 12.26 -0.15
CA ASP A 76 6.58 13.52 0.19
C ASP A 76 5.97 13.45 1.59
N ALA A 77 5.41 12.29 1.98
CA ALA A 77 4.80 12.10 3.29
C ALA A 77 5.84 12.01 4.43
N TRP A 78 6.93 11.26 4.20
CA TRP A 78 7.83 10.86 5.29
C TRP A 78 9.33 10.96 4.98
N GLY A 79 9.70 11.46 3.79
CA GLY A 79 11.08 11.70 3.39
C GLY A 79 11.90 10.45 3.05
N ARG A 80 11.30 9.25 3.10
CA ARG A 80 11.99 7.97 2.90
C ARG A 80 11.06 6.86 2.43
N LEU A 81 11.66 5.77 1.94
CA LEU A 81 11.02 4.49 1.66
C LEU A 81 11.97 3.37 2.10
N ASP A 82 11.50 2.45 2.95
CA ASP A 82 12.29 1.33 3.47
C ASP A 82 11.83 -0.02 2.91
N ILE A 83 10.52 -0.19 2.70
CA ILE A 83 9.89 -1.47 2.40
C ILE A 83 8.96 -1.31 1.20
N VAL A 84 9.04 -2.24 0.24
CA VAL A 84 8.05 -2.36 -0.83
C VAL A 84 7.49 -3.78 -0.81
N VAL A 85 6.19 -3.89 -0.60
CA VAL A 85 5.42 -5.12 -0.80
C VAL A 85 4.66 -4.98 -2.11
N ASN A 86 5.19 -5.60 -3.17
CA ASN A 86 4.57 -5.57 -4.49
C ASN A 86 3.47 -6.65 -4.60
N ASN A 87 2.33 -6.41 -3.95
CA ASN A 87 1.21 -7.35 -3.86
C ASN A 87 0.17 -7.17 -4.99
N ALA A 88 0.05 -5.98 -5.59
CA ALA A 88 -0.84 -5.79 -6.74
C ALA A 88 -0.50 -6.76 -7.86
N GLY A 89 -1.50 -7.48 -8.35
CA GLY A 89 -1.34 -8.45 -9.43
C GLY A 89 -2.69 -8.78 -10.06
N TYR A 90 -2.65 -9.09 -11.35
CA TYR A 90 -3.77 -9.64 -12.09
C TYR A 90 -3.25 -10.74 -13.00
N THR A 91 -4.11 -11.70 -13.27
CA THR A 91 -3.82 -12.79 -14.20
C THR A 91 -3.99 -12.31 -15.64
N ILE A 92 -3.11 -12.73 -16.55
CA ILE A 92 -3.21 -12.41 -17.99
C ILE A 92 -4.38 -13.16 -18.63
N ASP A 93 -4.70 -14.33 -18.09
CA ASP A 93 -5.83 -15.16 -18.47
C ASP A 93 -7.08 -14.83 -17.62
N GLY A 94 -7.54 -15.75 -16.79
CA GLY A 94 -8.75 -15.57 -15.98
C GLY A 94 -8.69 -16.41 -14.72
N ALA A 95 -9.51 -16.04 -13.73
CA ALA A 95 -9.61 -16.80 -12.51
C ALA A 95 -10.20 -18.19 -12.77
N ILE A 96 -9.57 -19.23 -12.20
CA ILE A 96 -10.11 -20.61 -12.23
C ILE A 96 -11.39 -20.73 -11.38
N HIS A 97 -11.58 -19.81 -10.43
CA HIS A 97 -12.74 -19.74 -9.55
C HIS A 97 -13.55 -18.47 -9.84
N LYS A 98 -14.83 -18.49 -9.46
CA LYS A 98 -15.74 -17.34 -9.53
C LYS A 98 -15.81 -16.64 -8.18
#